data_AF-A0A662RQG9-F1
#
_entry.id   AF-A0A662RQG9-F1
#
_cell.length_a   1.000
_cell.length_b   1.000
_cell.length_c   1.000
_cell.angle_alpha   90.00
_cell.angle_beta   90.00
_cell.angle_gamma   90.00
#
_symmetry.space_group_name_H-M   'P 1'
#
loop_
_entity.id
_entity.type
_entity.pdbx_description
1 polymer ?
#
loop_
_entity_poly.entity_id
_entity_poly.type
_entity_poly.pdbx_seq_one_letter_code
_entity_poly.pdbx_strand_id
1 'polypeptide(L)'
;MNKSNRGTRGDDCETYLELANVVQEMCDLVDAVVVEGIHDKEALKGMGIKKEIVMYSSGSSFVGFVDYLRRRHKRVVILTDYDRAGKRINKKLSAGLERAGIKVEWRYRKEIGRILGTRGLKCIESINSFRNKVFVLQEINRRI
;
A
#
# COMPACT_ATOMS: atom_id res chain seq x y z
N MET A 1 16.44 -35.60 5.05
CA MET A 1 16.33 -34.54 6.07
C MET A 1 16.00 -33.21 5.39
N ASN A 2 14.72 -32.83 5.32
CA ASN A 2 14.29 -31.56 4.70
C ASN A 2 14.17 -30.45 5.76
N LYS A 3 15.28 -29.74 6.01
CA LYS A 3 15.29 -28.50 6.78
C LYS A 3 15.29 -27.31 5.81
N SER A 4 14.14 -26.95 5.25
CA SER A 4 14.05 -25.73 4.41
C SER A 4 12.66 -25.14 4.21
N ASN A 5 11.58 -25.70 4.78
CA ASN A 5 10.22 -25.19 4.55
C ASN A 5 9.49 -24.68 5.81
N ARG A 6 10.14 -24.65 6.98
CA ARG A 6 9.56 -24.11 8.23
C ARG A 6 9.91 -22.64 8.48
N GLY A 7 11.08 -22.17 8.04
CA GLY A 7 11.53 -20.79 8.24
C GLY A 7 10.77 -19.78 7.37
N THR A 8 10.49 -20.10 6.11
CA THR A 8 9.83 -19.18 5.16
C THR A 8 8.34 -18.93 5.45
N ARG A 9 7.67 -19.84 6.16
CA ARG A 9 6.20 -19.79 6.37
C ARG A 9 5.78 -18.96 7.58
N GLY A 10 6.52 -19.05 8.70
CA GLY A 10 6.24 -18.24 9.90
C GLY A 10 6.48 -16.77 9.62
N ASP A 11 7.60 -16.50 8.96
CA ASP A 11 8.03 -15.19 8.51
C ASP A 11 6.94 -14.55 7.61
N ASP A 12 6.46 -15.20 6.56
CA ASP A 12 5.44 -14.64 5.64
C ASP A 12 4.15 -14.20 6.36
N CYS A 13 3.68 -14.98 7.34
CA CYS A 13 2.54 -14.60 8.18
C CYS A 13 2.83 -13.35 9.03
N GLU A 14 3.99 -13.29 9.68
CA GLU A 14 4.37 -12.16 10.53
C GLU A 14 4.43 -10.86 9.72
N THR A 15 5.08 -10.88 8.56
CA THR A 15 5.12 -9.72 7.66
C THR A 15 3.74 -9.30 7.17
N TYR A 16 2.85 -10.26 6.88
CA TYR A 16 1.48 -9.93 6.52
C TYR A 16 0.72 -9.25 7.66
N LEU A 17 0.87 -9.74 8.90
CA LEU A 17 0.23 -9.15 10.08
C LEU A 17 0.79 -7.75 10.36
N GLU A 18 2.11 -7.57 10.31
CA GLU A 18 2.76 -6.27 10.48
C GLU A 18 2.23 -5.26 9.45
N LEU A 19 2.17 -5.68 8.18
CA LEU A 19 1.66 -4.85 7.10
C LEU A 19 0.16 -4.54 7.27
N ALA A 20 -0.65 -5.52 7.65
CA ALA A 20 -2.08 -5.34 7.88
C ALA A 20 -2.35 -4.32 8.99
N ASN A 21 -1.57 -4.36 10.07
CA ASN A 21 -1.66 -3.39 11.16
C ASN A 21 -1.35 -1.96 10.67
N VAL A 22 -0.26 -1.77 9.94
CA VAL A 22 0.13 -0.46 9.39
C VAL A 22 -0.92 0.06 8.40
N VAL A 23 -1.45 -0.82 7.54
CA VAL A 23 -2.50 -0.47 6.59
C VAL A 23 -3.81 -0.10 7.29
N GLN A 24 -4.16 -0.78 8.38
CA GLN A 24 -5.35 -0.46 9.16
C GLN A 24 -5.19 0.90 9.87
N GLU A 25 -4.05 1.14 10.54
CA GLU A 25 -3.75 2.44 11.16
C GLU A 25 -3.77 3.57 10.13
N MET A 26 -3.20 3.32 8.94
CA MET A 26 -3.26 4.26 7.82
C MET A 26 -4.69 4.57 7.41
N CYS A 27 -5.54 3.55 7.27
CA CYS A 27 -6.94 3.73 6.92
C CYS A 27 -7.71 4.52 7.97
N ASP A 28 -7.41 4.37 9.25
CA ASP A 28 -8.12 5.14 10.29
C ASP A 28 -7.74 6.62 10.24
N LEU A 29 -6.55 6.95 9.72
CA LEU A 29 -6.04 8.32 9.68
C LEU A 29 -6.41 9.09 8.40
N VAL A 30 -6.38 8.44 7.23
CA VAL A 30 -6.47 9.12 5.92
C VAL A 30 -7.85 9.06 5.29
N ASP A 31 -8.17 10.04 4.46
CA ASP A 31 -9.44 10.09 3.71
C ASP A 31 -9.37 9.26 2.42
N ALA A 32 -8.19 9.24 1.79
CA ALA A 32 -7.95 8.54 0.54
C ALA A 32 -6.49 8.03 0.42
N VAL A 33 -6.33 7.00 -0.40
CA VAL A 33 -5.05 6.40 -0.77
C VAL A 33 -4.80 6.67 -2.26
N VAL A 34 -3.65 7.23 -2.59
CA VAL A 34 -3.20 7.41 -3.97
C VAL A 34 -2.25 6.29 -4.35
N VAL A 35 -2.53 5.60 -5.46
CA VAL A 35 -1.67 4.55 -6.03
C VAL A 35 -1.35 4.83 -7.49
N GLU A 36 -0.38 4.12 -8.07
CA GLU A 36 -0.01 4.28 -9.48
C GLU A 36 -0.81 3.33 -10.39
N GLY A 37 -0.98 2.07 -9.97
CA GLY A 37 -1.57 1.00 -10.78
C GLY A 37 -2.91 0.46 -10.29
N ILE A 38 -3.62 -0.22 -11.20
CA ILE A 38 -4.87 -0.93 -10.88
C ILE A 38 -4.62 -2.11 -9.94
N HIS A 39 -3.48 -2.82 -10.09
CA HIS A 39 -3.16 -3.95 -9.24
C HIS A 39 -2.87 -3.53 -7.79
N ASP A 40 -2.23 -2.39 -7.56
CA ASP A 40 -2.06 -1.82 -6.21
C ASP A 40 -3.42 -1.57 -5.57
N LYS A 41 -4.33 -0.97 -6.33
CA LYS A 41 -5.71 -0.72 -5.88
C LYS A 41 -6.42 -2.02 -5.50
N GLU A 42 -6.34 -3.05 -6.34
CA GLU A 42 -6.97 -4.34 -6.06
C GLU A 42 -6.29 -5.09 -4.90
N ALA A 43 -4.97 -4.97 -4.73
CA ALA A 43 -4.25 -5.50 -3.58
C ALA A 43 -4.75 -4.88 -2.27
N LEU A 44 -4.86 -3.54 -2.24
CA LEU A 44 -5.33 -2.78 -1.09
C LEU A 44 -6.81 -3.04 -0.77
N LYS A 45 -7.69 -3.05 -1.78
CA LYS A 45 -9.08 -3.51 -1.59
C LYS A 45 -9.13 -4.93 -1.04
N GLY A 46 -8.23 -5.77 -1.54
CA GLY A 46 -8.03 -7.13 -1.11
C GLY A 46 -7.61 -7.31 0.35
N MET A 47 -7.10 -6.27 1.00
CA MET A 47 -6.84 -6.21 2.45
C MET A 47 -8.03 -5.67 3.25
N GLY A 48 -9.14 -5.32 2.60
CA GLY A 48 -10.32 -4.77 3.26
C GLY A 48 -10.33 -3.24 3.38
N ILE A 49 -9.45 -2.52 2.66
CA ILE A 49 -9.45 -1.06 2.68
C ILE A 49 -10.78 -0.53 2.11
N LYS A 50 -11.50 0.24 2.93
CA LYS A 50 -12.76 0.89 2.57
C LYS A 50 -12.61 2.35 2.14
N LYS A 51 -11.43 2.94 2.32
CA LYS A 51 -11.14 4.32 1.89
C LYS A 51 -11.12 4.43 0.38
N GLU A 52 -11.34 5.64 -0.12
CA GLU A 52 -11.24 5.89 -1.55
C GLU A 52 -9.80 5.63 -2.02
N ILE A 53 -9.64 4.77 -3.04
CA ILE A 53 -8.35 4.48 -3.66
C ILE A 53 -8.35 5.10 -5.06
N VAL A 54 -7.56 6.16 -5.20
CA VAL A 54 -7.46 6.98 -6.41
C VAL A 54 -6.16 6.65 -7.14
N MET A 55 -6.25 6.41 -8.44
CA MET A 55 -5.09 6.11 -9.25
C MET A 55 -4.54 7.38 -9.89
N TYR A 56 -3.22 7.56 -9.85
CA TYR A 56 -2.50 8.59 -10.60
C TYR A 56 -1.54 7.93 -11.59
N SER A 57 -1.75 8.16 -12.88
CA SER A 57 -0.79 7.77 -13.92
C SER A 57 -0.05 8.98 -14.47
N SER A 58 1.16 8.78 -14.97
CA SER A 58 1.99 9.85 -15.56
C SER A 58 1.33 10.55 -16.76
N GLY A 59 0.42 9.88 -17.48
CA GLY A 59 -0.37 10.45 -18.56
C GLY A 59 -1.60 11.27 -18.11
N SER A 60 -1.91 11.29 -16.81
CA SER A 60 -3.05 12.01 -16.27
C SER A 60 -2.75 13.50 -16.06
N SER A 61 -3.77 14.36 -16.15
CA SER A 61 -3.63 15.78 -15.82
C SER A 61 -3.28 15.97 -14.34
N PHE A 62 -2.06 16.43 -14.07
CA PHE A 62 -1.61 16.69 -12.70
C PHE A 62 -2.48 17.74 -11.99
N VAL A 63 -2.83 18.82 -12.69
CA VAL A 63 -3.65 19.90 -12.12
C VAL A 63 -5.07 19.38 -11.82
N GLY A 64 -5.66 18.65 -12.77
CA GLY A 64 -6.98 18.04 -12.58
C GLY A 64 -7.00 17.04 -11.43
N PHE A 65 -5.95 16.25 -11.28
CA PHE A 65 -5.81 15.29 -10.20
C PHE A 65 -5.70 15.96 -8.82
N VAL A 66 -4.89 17.02 -8.71
CA VAL A 66 -4.76 17.79 -7.47
C VAL A 66 -6.09 18.45 -7.10
N ASP A 67 -6.78 19.07 -8.07
CA ASP A 67 -8.07 19.70 -7.79
C ASP A 67 -9.17 18.68 -7.42
N TYR A 68 -9.17 17.51 -8.06
CA TYR A 68 -10.04 16.39 -7.69
C TYR A 68 -9.89 16.01 -6.22
N LEU A 69 -8.64 15.76 -5.76
CA LEU A 69 -8.39 15.38 -4.38
C LEU A 69 -8.71 16.52 -3.41
N ARG A 70 -8.35 17.77 -3.76
CA ARG A 70 -8.55 18.95 -2.90
C ARG A 70 -10.02 19.20 -2.56
N ARG A 71 -10.92 18.93 -3.50
CA ARG A 71 -12.37 19.12 -3.31
C ARG A 71 -12.99 18.07 -2.40
N ARG A 72 -12.35 16.91 -2.21
CA ARG A 72 -12.96 15.71 -1.60
C ARG A 72 -12.27 15.27 -0.31
N HIS A 73 -10.99 15.60 -0.14
CA HIS A 73 -10.14 15.06 0.92
C HIS A 73 -9.30 16.15 1.57
N LYS A 74 -8.96 15.96 2.84
CA LYS A 74 -8.08 16.83 3.62
C LYS A 74 -6.76 16.16 3.97
N ARG A 75 -6.74 14.83 4.00
CA ARG A 75 -5.57 14.03 4.36
C ARG A 75 -5.47 12.79 3.51
N VAL A 76 -4.34 12.58 2.86
CA VAL A 76 -4.11 11.44 1.97
C VAL A 76 -2.77 10.78 2.24
N VAL A 77 -2.62 9.56 1.76
CA VAL A 77 -1.34 8.87 1.66
C VAL A 77 -1.07 8.55 0.20
N ILE A 78 0.20 8.60 -0.19
CA ILE A 78 0.65 8.25 -1.54
C ILE A 78 1.49 6.98 -1.44
N LEU A 79 1.04 5.92 -2.10
CA LEU A 79 1.67 4.61 -2.12
C LEU A 79 2.08 4.27 -3.56
N THR A 80 3.12 4.95 -4.06
CA THR A 80 3.77 4.64 -5.34
C THR A 80 4.92 3.65 -5.16
N ASP A 81 5.35 3.01 -6.25
CA ASP A 81 6.47 2.07 -6.26
C ASP A 81 7.79 2.65 -5.73
N TYR A 82 8.65 1.79 -5.18
CA TYR A 82 9.91 2.17 -4.53
C TYR A 82 11.09 2.32 -5.50
N ASP A 83 10.82 2.38 -6.80
CA ASP A 83 11.80 2.63 -7.84
C ASP A 83 12.08 4.14 -8.04
N ARG A 84 12.83 4.49 -9.10
CA ARG A 84 13.15 5.91 -9.39
C ARG A 84 11.93 6.70 -9.89
N ALA A 85 11.03 6.08 -10.63
CA ALA A 85 9.85 6.72 -11.21
C ALA A 85 8.81 7.01 -10.12
N GLY A 86 8.46 6.00 -9.32
CA GLY A 86 7.53 6.11 -8.21
C GLY A 86 8.00 7.10 -7.14
N LYS A 87 9.31 7.20 -6.87
CA LYS A 87 9.88 8.27 -6.00
C LYS A 87 9.67 9.67 -6.57
N ARG A 88 9.84 9.84 -7.88
CA ARG A 88 9.62 11.13 -8.57
C ARG A 88 8.15 11.52 -8.53
N ILE A 89 7.24 10.56 -8.79
CA ILE A 89 5.80 10.76 -8.71
C ILE A 89 5.40 11.14 -7.29
N ASN A 90 5.87 10.41 -6.28
CA ASN A 90 5.60 10.71 -4.87
C ASN A 90 6.01 12.14 -4.53
N LYS A 91 7.25 12.55 -4.85
CA LYS A 91 7.73 13.91 -4.58
C LYS A 91 6.88 14.98 -5.27
N LYS A 92 6.51 14.76 -6.54
CA LYS A 92 5.69 15.70 -7.32
C LYS A 92 4.29 15.85 -6.73
N LEU A 93 3.62 14.73 -6.43
CA LEU A 93 2.29 14.70 -5.85
C LEU A 93 2.28 15.30 -4.45
N SER A 94 3.21 14.90 -3.56
CA SER A 94 3.31 15.46 -2.21
C SER A 94 3.37 16.99 -2.23
N ALA A 95 4.30 17.55 -3.00
CA ALA A 95 4.45 19.00 -3.09
C ALA A 95 3.24 19.71 -3.71
N GLY A 96 2.55 19.06 -4.67
CA GLY A 96 1.34 19.59 -5.28
C GLY A 96 0.16 19.63 -4.31
N LEU A 97 -0.08 18.52 -3.63
CA LEU A 97 -1.20 18.33 -2.72
C LEU A 97 -1.04 19.17 -1.44
N GLU A 98 0.17 19.25 -0.88
CA GLU A 98 0.45 20.09 0.28
C GLU A 98 0.25 21.57 -0.03
N ARG A 99 0.71 22.05 -1.20
CA ARG A 99 0.45 23.42 -1.66
C ARG A 99 -1.04 23.69 -1.85
N ALA A 100 -1.83 22.67 -2.19
CA ALA A 100 -3.27 22.75 -2.31
C ALA A 100 -4.01 22.65 -0.96
N GLY A 101 -3.29 22.53 0.17
CA GLY A 101 -3.86 22.46 1.52
C GLY A 101 -4.28 21.06 1.96
N ILE A 102 -3.82 20.01 1.27
CA ILE A 102 -4.07 18.61 1.64
C ILE A 102 -2.86 18.08 2.40
N LYS A 103 -3.07 17.50 3.57
CA LYS A 103 -2.00 16.86 4.35
C LYS A 103 -1.60 15.53 3.71
N VAL A 104 -0.30 15.30 3.51
CA VAL A 104 0.23 14.04 2.98
C VAL A 104 0.93 13.26 4.09
N GLU A 105 0.39 12.08 4.43
CA GLU A 105 0.93 11.20 5.47
C GLU A 105 2.06 10.33 4.92
N TRP A 106 3.27 10.91 4.83
CA TRP A 106 4.45 10.27 4.28
C TRP A 106 4.94 9.04 5.09
N ARG A 107 4.59 8.97 6.38
CA ARG A 107 5.08 7.93 7.30
C ARG A 107 4.73 6.52 6.84
N TYR A 108 3.50 6.33 6.34
CA TYR A 108 3.02 5.00 5.95
C TYR A 108 3.72 4.46 4.71
N ARG A 109 4.02 5.32 3.72
CA ARG A 109 4.85 4.90 2.58
C ARG A 109 6.26 4.51 3.05
N LYS A 110 6.83 5.17 4.05
CA LYS A 110 8.14 4.77 4.59
C LYS A 110 8.06 3.43 5.31
N GLU A 111 7.04 3.25 6.14
CA GLU A 111 6.86 2.07 6.98
C GLU A 111 6.51 0.81 6.18
N ILE A 112 5.54 0.91 5.25
CA ILE A 112 5.23 -0.17 4.31
C ILE A 112 6.48 -0.55 3.51
N GLY A 113 7.26 0.44 3.06
CA GLY A 113 8.50 0.20 2.34
C GLY A 113 9.56 -0.53 3.16
N ARG A 114 9.67 -0.23 4.46
CA ARG A 114 10.54 -0.96 5.39
C ARG A 114 10.12 -2.43 5.46
N ILE A 115 8.83 -2.67 5.67
CA ILE A 115 8.27 -4.02 5.83
C ILE A 115 8.45 -4.84 4.55
N LEU A 116 8.14 -4.29 3.38
CA LEU A 116 8.35 -4.96 2.10
C LEU A 116 9.84 -5.19 1.82
N GLY A 117 10.68 -4.22 2.18
CA GLY A 117 12.12 -4.26 1.99
C GLY A 117 12.83 -5.39 2.75
N THR A 118 12.35 -5.78 3.95
CA THR A 118 12.91 -6.93 4.68
C THR A 118 12.74 -8.25 3.92
N ARG A 119 11.81 -8.31 2.96
CA ARG A 119 11.56 -9.45 2.06
C ARG A 119 12.08 -9.25 0.65
N GLY A 120 12.83 -8.18 0.40
CA GLY A 120 13.31 -7.84 -0.95
C GLY A 120 12.20 -7.40 -1.90
N LEU A 121 11.02 -7.08 -1.39
CA LEU A 121 9.86 -6.64 -2.18
C LEU A 121 9.88 -5.13 -2.37
N LYS A 122 9.42 -4.68 -3.54
CA LYS A 122 9.48 -3.27 -3.95
C LYS A 122 8.17 -2.69 -4.43
N CYS A 123 7.10 -3.48 -4.45
CA CYS A 123 5.79 -3.12 -5.01
C CYS A 123 4.66 -3.56 -4.08
N ILE A 124 3.59 -2.78 -4.05
CA ILE A 124 2.40 -3.03 -3.22
C ILE A 124 1.63 -4.25 -3.73
N GLU A 125 1.71 -4.55 -5.03
CA GLU A 125 1.14 -5.79 -5.60
C GLU A 125 1.60 -7.07 -4.87
N SER A 126 2.81 -7.07 -4.29
CA SER A 126 3.38 -8.24 -3.60
C SER A 126 2.61 -8.64 -2.34
N ILE A 127 1.76 -7.75 -1.82
CA ILE A 127 0.85 -8.00 -0.69
C ILE A 127 -0.09 -9.19 -0.99
N ASN A 128 -0.58 -9.30 -2.22
CA ASN A 128 -1.47 -10.39 -2.63
C ASN A 128 -0.80 -11.77 -2.49
N SER A 129 0.51 -11.84 -2.71
CA SER A 129 1.28 -13.08 -2.59
C SER A 129 1.33 -13.60 -1.14
N PHE A 130 1.28 -12.71 -0.16
CA PHE A 130 1.19 -13.10 1.25
C PHE A 130 -0.23 -13.49 1.64
N ARG A 131 -1.24 -12.72 1.21
CA ARG A 131 -2.65 -12.99 1.53
C ARG A 131 -3.07 -14.40 1.14
N ASN A 132 -2.70 -14.84 -0.07
CA ASN A 132 -3.07 -16.18 -0.55
C ASN A 132 -2.45 -17.29 0.31
N LYS A 133 -1.25 -17.09 0.85
CA LYS A 133 -0.60 -18.05 1.76
C LYS A 133 -1.28 -18.07 3.13
N VAL A 134 -1.69 -16.91 3.66
CA VAL A 134 -2.37 -16.79 4.96
C VAL A 134 -3.79 -17.37 4.90
N PHE A 135 -4.56 -17.09 3.85
CA PHE A 135 -5.90 -17.64 3.67
C PHE A 135 -5.91 -19.16 3.51
N VAL A 136 -4.95 -19.73 2.76
CA VAL A 136 -4.78 -21.18 2.65
C VAL A 136 -4.54 -21.82 4.02
N LEU A 137 -3.82 -21.14 4.93
CA LEU A 137 -3.58 -21.65 6.29
C LEU A 137 -4.84 -21.60 7.17
N GLN A 138 -5.68 -20.57 7.03
CA GLN A 138 -6.95 -20.49 7.76
C GLN A 138 -7.97 -21.53 7.26
N GLU A 139 -8.00 -21.81 5.95
CA GLU A 139 -8.87 -22.82 5.35
C GLU A 139 -8.46 -24.26 5.75
N ILE A 140 -7.15 -24.53 5.83
CA ILE A 140 -6.61 -25.84 6.26
C ILE A 140 -6.86 -26.05 7.76
N ASN A 141 -6.62 -25.05 8.61
CA ASN A 141 -6.85 -25.15 10.05
C ASN A 141 -8.34 -25.19 10.46
N ARG A 142 -9.27 -24.83 9.56
CA ARG A 142 -10.73 -25.02 9.78
C ARG A 142 -11.24 -26.39 9.33
N ARG A 143 -10.42 -27.18 8.62
CA ARG A 143 -10.77 -28.50 8.09
C ARG A 143 -10.11 -29.66 8.85
N ILE A 144 -9.44 -29.36 9.95
CA ILE A 144 -8.85 -30.30 10.91
C ILE A 144 -9.55 -30.06 12.24
#